data_AF-A0A1S4AAE9-F1
#
_entry.id   AF-A0A1S4AAE9-F1
#
_cell.length_a   1.000
_cell.length_b   1.000
_cell.length_c   1.000
_cell.angle_alpha   90.00
_cell.angle_beta   90.00
_cell.angle_gamma   90.00
#
_symmetry.space_group_name_H-M   'P 1'
#
loop_
_entity.id
_entity.type
_entity.pdbx_description
1 polymer ?
#
loop_
_entity_poly.entity_id
_entity_poly.type
_entity_poly.pdbx_seq_one_letter_code
_entity_poly.pdbx_strand_id
1 'polypeptide(L)'
;MRSVTLEVPANNSLLRKSGGANAWFGPLIGDIEKKKMSSHSCLTLMNDIIHSTLKKTRESEKSIHEAEEIAKGAQLEAANWKEQFENAQGTIEELLECRNLLEQQKRSLASELAVAKASSSQFEKDKERLECCFSEQLSKSSEEIRELKALLDKKEEYAGELVQNLTQVQADLRISSDKVRALESSHASLEASLDSHLAEHQVLKNDLAMWEREYELLEEKFDLEVSWAFLNSRRDALMEASQENFDLNSELAKVLETIERTQQPLNFPSPAIEAPVAKEPVNDEAVVVAVEVEDVAIPAPEGEISTTQSMEAETSVTLSPLVEPNTSSPTEIAPVAASSEVATVLVAVSEGEINITTSDVPTPSVTS
;
A
#
# COMPACT_ATOMS: atom_id res chain seq x y z
N MET A 1 22.73 32.22 -74.78
CA MET A 1 23.15 32.26 -76.19
C MET A 1 23.71 33.64 -76.48
N ARG A 2 25.03 33.78 -76.63
CA ARG A 2 25.65 35.02 -77.13
C ARG A 2 25.91 34.82 -78.61
N SER A 3 25.30 35.63 -79.46
CA SER A 3 25.54 35.69 -80.90
C SER A 3 26.87 36.41 -81.16
N VAL A 4 27.82 35.74 -81.81
CA VAL A 4 29.01 36.35 -82.38
C VAL A 4 28.73 36.57 -83.87
N THR A 5 28.64 37.83 -84.26
CA THR A 5 28.49 38.25 -85.66
C THR A 5 29.88 38.38 -86.26
N LEU A 6 30.23 37.53 -87.23
CA LEU A 6 31.45 37.69 -88.03
C LEU A 6 31.11 38.50 -89.28
N GLU A 7 31.56 39.75 -89.31
CA GLU A 7 31.61 40.60 -90.50
C GLU A 7 32.65 40.01 -91.48
N VAL A 8 32.19 39.56 -92.65
CA VAL A 8 33.05 39.17 -93.76
C VAL A 8 33.22 40.38 -94.68
N PRO A 9 34.44 40.89 -94.91
CA PRO A 9 34.67 41.93 -95.91
C PRO A 9 34.33 41.39 -97.31
N ALA A 10 33.17 41.78 -97.82
CA ALA A 10 32.82 41.67 -99.22
C ALA A 10 33.76 42.62 -100.00
N ASN A 11 34.87 42.11 -100.55
CA ASN A 11 35.54 42.64 -101.75
C ASN A 11 36.90 41.98 -102.08
N ASN A 12 37.04 40.65 -102.03
CA ASN A 12 38.23 39.99 -102.58
C ASN A 12 37.87 38.97 -103.66
N SER A 13 37.19 39.45 -104.70
CA SER A 13 37.01 38.74 -105.97
C SER A 13 38.36 38.59 -106.69
N LEU A 14 39.06 37.47 -106.49
CA LEU A 14 40.33 37.16 -107.18
C LEU A 14 40.16 36.62 -108.62
N LEU A 15 38.95 36.65 -109.17
CA LEU A 15 38.66 36.25 -110.55
C LEU A 15 38.34 37.47 -111.42
N ARG A 16 39.31 38.36 -111.63
CA ARG A 16 39.28 39.28 -112.77
C ARG A 16 40.68 39.82 -113.09
N LYS A 17 41.36 39.15 -114.02
CA LYS A 17 42.26 39.78 -115.00
C LYS A 17 42.53 38.79 -116.13
N SER A 18 41.56 38.71 -117.04
CA SER A 18 41.80 38.31 -118.43
C SER A 18 42.63 39.43 -119.06
N GLY A 19 43.95 39.23 -119.16
CA GLY A 19 44.84 40.23 -119.72
C GLY A 19 46.23 39.65 -119.92
N GLY A 20 46.52 39.25 -121.15
CA GLY A 20 47.88 38.99 -121.61
C GLY A 20 48.27 37.52 -121.71
N ALA A 21 47.81 36.86 -122.78
CA ALA A 21 48.50 35.70 -123.35
C ALA A 21 49.99 36.00 -123.69
N ASN A 22 50.39 37.28 -123.64
CA ASN A 22 51.74 37.78 -123.88
C ASN A 22 52.68 37.64 -122.66
N ALA A 23 52.19 37.28 -121.47
CA ALA A 23 53.03 37.11 -120.27
C ALA A 23 53.62 35.70 -120.14
N TRP A 24 53.02 34.68 -120.77
CA TRP A 24 53.50 33.30 -120.71
C TRP A 24 54.68 33.03 -121.66
N PHE A 25 54.83 33.81 -122.75
CA PHE A 25 55.96 33.70 -123.68
C PHE A 25 57.20 34.51 -123.27
N GLY A 26 57.06 35.50 -122.37
CA GLY A 26 58.17 36.35 -121.94
C GLY A 26 59.38 35.59 -121.37
N PRO A 27 59.19 34.59 -120.49
CA PRO A 27 60.28 33.79 -119.94
C PRO A 27 60.79 32.66 -120.85
N LEU A 28 60.19 32.42 -122.02
CA LEU A 28 60.64 31.40 -123.00
C LEU A 28 61.65 31.98 -124.01
N ILE A 29 61.67 33.31 -124.16
CA ILE A 29 62.57 34.05 -125.06
C ILE A 29 63.70 34.76 -124.30
N GLY A 30 63.56 34.97 -122.99
CA GLY A 30 64.56 35.66 -122.17
C GLY A 30 65.88 34.89 -121.98
N ASP A 31 65.80 33.57 -121.80
CA ASP A 31 66.97 32.74 -121.47
C ASP A 31 67.79 32.31 -122.71
N ILE A 32 67.24 32.51 -123.92
CA ILE A 32 67.98 32.31 -125.16
C ILE A 32 68.61 33.64 -125.52
N GLU A 33 69.84 33.84 -125.04
CA GLU A 33 70.66 35.03 -125.31
C GLU A 33 70.48 35.51 -126.77
N LYS A 34 70.07 36.77 -126.93
CA LYS A 34 69.98 37.49 -128.22
C LYS A 34 71.24 37.38 -129.09
N LYS A 35 72.38 36.97 -128.52
CA LYS A 35 73.66 36.76 -129.21
C LYS A 35 73.74 35.43 -130.00
N LYS A 36 72.87 34.45 -129.74
CA LYS A 36 72.85 33.15 -130.45
C LYS A 36 72.06 33.16 -131.78
N MET A 37 71.20 34.15 -132.00
CA MET A 37 70.30 34.20 -133.18
C MET A 37 70.98 34.53 -134.51
N SER A 38 72.26 34.94 -134.52
CA SER A 38 72.97 35.35 -135.76
C SER A 38 74.05 34.37 -136.24
N SER A 39 74.34 33.28 -135.50
CA SER A 39 75.52 32.43 -135.77
C SER A 39 75.23 30.92 -135.82
N HIS A 40 73.99 30.47 -135.62
CA HIS A 40 73.66 29.04 -135.58
C HIS A 40 72.60 28.65 -136.61
N SER A 41 72.80 27.50 -137.26
CA SER A 41 71.83 26.86 -138.17
C SER A 41 70.48 26.65 -137.45
N CYS A 42 69.36 26.84 -138.15
CA CYS A 42 67.99 26.76 -137.59
C CYS A 42 67.74 25.50 -136.73
N LEU A 43 68.45 24.40 -137.03
CA LEU A 43 68.36 23.14 -136.27
C LEU A 43 68.92 23.25 -134.84
N THR A 44 69.96 24.04 -134.59
CA THR A 44 70.57 24.19 -133.26
C THR A 44 69.68 25.03 -132.33
N LEU A 45 69.08 26.10 -132.86
CA LEU A 45 68.14 26.94 -132.11
C LEU A 45 66.88 26.15 -131.73
N MET A 46 66.36 25.33 -132.65
CA MET A 46 65.20 24.48 -132.39
C MET A 46 65.51 23.46 -131.29
N ASN A 47 66.72 22.90 -131.26
CA ASN A 47 67.16 21.95 -130.24
C ASN A 47 67.30 22.60 -128.85
N ASP A 48 67.87 23.82 -128.78
CA ASP A 48 67.99 24.57 -127.51
C ASP A 48 66.61 24.98 -126.95
N ILE A 49 65.68 25.40 -127.82
CA ILE A 49 64.29 25.69 -127.42
C ILE A 49 63.65 24.41 -126.87
N ILE A 50 63.72 23.30 -127.60
CA ILE A 50 63.14 22.02 -127.20
C ILE A 50 63.72 21.58 -125.85
N HIS A 51 65.04 21.59 -125.66
CA HIS A 51 65.68 21.23 -124.39
C HIS A 51 65.32 22.16 -123.23
N SER A 52 65.26 23.48 -123.46
CA SER A 52 64.84 24.46 -122.46
C SER A 52 63.38 24.25 -122.05
N THR A 53 62.48 24.08 -123.02
CA THR A 53 61.08 23.73 -122.73
C THR A 53 60.98 22.43 -121.96
N LEU A 54 61.70 21.37 -122.37
CA LEU A 54 61.60 20.05 -121.75
C LEU A 54 62.18 20.04 -120.32
N LYS A 55 63.26 20.80 -120.07
CA LYS A 55 63.79 21.04 -118.73
C LYS A 55 62.79 21.79 -117.86
N LYS A 56 62.19 22.86 -118.38
CA LYS A 56 61.20 23.67 -117.66
C LYS A 56 59.91 22.90 -117.37
N THR A 57 59.46 22.06 -118.30
CA THR A 57 58.33 21.13 -118.09
C THR A 57 58.66 20.16 -116.96
N ARG A 58 59.85 19.53 -116.98
CA ARG A 58 60.26 18.60 -115.92
C ARG A 58 60.43 19.25 -114.55
N GLU A 59 60.91 20.49 -114.50
CA GLU A 59 61.00 21.28 -113.25
C GLU A 59 59.61 21.70 -112.75
N SER A 60 58.69 22.07 -113.65
CA SER A 60 57.31 22.36 -113.30
C SER A 60 56.56 21.11 -112.80
N GLU A 61 56.79 19.94 -113.40
CA GLU A 61 56.23 18.66 -112.93
C GLU A 61 56.71 18.31 -111.53
N LYS A 62 58.01 18.52 -111.23
CA LYS A 62 58.55 18.34 -109.88
C LYS A 62 57.92 19.30 -108.87
N SER A 63 57.79 20.57 -109.23
CA SER A 63 57.16 21.58 -108.36
C SER A 63 55.67 21.29 -108.13
N ILE A 64 54.95 20.84 -109.16
CA ILE A 64 53.55 20.42 -109.04
C ILE A 64 53.45 19.20 -108.12
N HIS A 65 54.32 18.20 -108.28
CA HIS A 65 54.32 17.02 -107.41
C HIS A 65 54.61 17.38 -105.95
N GLU A 66 55.59 18.25 -105.68
CA GLU A 66 55.90 18.71 -104.32
C GLU A 66 54.74 19.50 -103.71
N ALA A 67 54.11 20.39 -104.49
CA ALA A 67 52.91 21.11 -104.06
C ALA A 67 51.73 20.15 -103.78
N GLU A 68 51.59 19.08 -104.57
CA GLU A 68 50.57 18.06 -104.39
C GLU A 68 50.81 17.25 -103.10
N GLU A 69 52.05 16.90 -102.78
CA GLU A 69 52.40 16.22 -101.52
C GLU A 69 52.17 17.12 -100.30
N ILE A 70 52.51 18.41 -100.39
CA ILE A 70 52.21 19.39 -99.35
C ILE A 70 50.70 19.54 -99.17
N ALA A 71 49.93 19.60 -100.26
CA ALA A 71 48.47 19.70 -100.20
C ALA A 71 47.84 18.45 -99.58
N LYS A 72 48.31 17.24 -99.93
CA LYS A 72 47.88 15.97 -99.32
C LYS A 72 48.21 15.92 -97.84
N GLY A 73 49.41 16.34 -97.45
CA GLY A 73 49.84 16.44 -96.05
C GLY A 73 48.94 17.39 -95.25
N ALA A 74 48.68 18.59 -95.77
CA ALA A 74 47.79 19.56 -95.14
C ALA A 74 46.34 19.05 -95.05
N GLN A 75 45.86 18.31 -96.06
CA GLN A 75 44.53 17.70 -96.04
C GLN A 75 44.41 16.60 -94.97
N LEU A 76 45.42 15.75 -94.83
CA LEU A 76 45.50 14.73 -93.78
C LEU A 76 45.56 15.37 -92.39
N GLU A 77 46.36 16.41 -92.22
CA GLU A 77 46.45 17.13 -90.95
C GLU A 77 45.11 17.80 -90.59
N ALA A 78 44.44 18.42 -91.57
CA ALA A 78 43.11 18.99 -91.39
C ALA A 78 42.06 17.93 -91.02
N ALA A 79 42.13 16.73 -91.62
CA ALA A 79 41.26 15.60 -91.26
C ALA A 79 41.53 15.12 -89.83
N ASN A 80 42.80 15.00 -89.43
CA ASN A 80 43.20 14.65 -88.07
C ASN A 80 42.69 15.70 -87.06
N TRP A 81 42.89 17.00 -87.31
CA TRP A 81 42.37 18.06 -86.44
C TRP A 81 40.85 18.06 -86.35
N LYS A 82 40.15 17.75 -87.46
CA LYS A 82 38.70 17.60 -87.46
C LYS A 82 38.26 16.45 -86.57
N GLU A 83 38.87 15.27 -86.70
CA GLU A 83 38.56 14.12 -85.86
C GLU A 83 38.83 14.41 -84.37
N GLN A 84 39.96 15.06 -84.05
CA GLN A 84 40.27 15.49 -82.68
C GLN A 84 39.23 16.48 -82.12
N PHE A 85 38.75 17.41 -82.95
CA PHE A 85 37.73 18.36 -82.54
C PHE A 85 36.39 17.68 -82.26
N GLU A 86 35.93 16.78 -83.14
CA GLU A 86 34.69 16.03 -82.93
C GLU A 86 34.77 15.12 -81.70
N ASN A 87 35.91 14.46 -81.47
CA ASN A 87 36.13 13.67 -80.25
C ASN A 87 36.11 14.55 -78.99
N ALA A 88 36.81 15.69 -79.02
CA ALA A 88 36.76 16.66 -77.93
C ALA A 88 35.33 17.19 -77.68
N GLN A 89 34.56 17.44 -78.74
CA GLN A 89 33.17 17.86 -78.63
C GLN A 89 32.29 16.79 -77.98
N GLY A 90 32.45 15.52 -78.37
CA GLY A 90 31.76 14.39 -77.75
C GLY A 90 32.08 14.28 -76.25
N THR A 91 33.36 14.35 -75.88
CA THR A 91 33.75 14.30 -74.45
C THR A 91 33.21 15.49 -73.64
N ILE A 92 33.08 16.68 -74.24
CA ILE A 92 32.45 17.83 -73.60
C ILE A 92 30.95 17.58 -73.36
N GLU A 93 30.26 16.98 -74.31
CA GLU A 93 28.84 16.66 -74.19
C GLU A 93 28.59 15.63 -73.07
N GLU A 94 29.40 14.57 -73.03
CA GLU A 94 29.38 13.58 -71.94
C GLU A 94 29.63 14.23 -70.56
N LEU A 95 30.62 15.13 -70.47
CA LEU A 95 30.91 15.86 -69.22
C LEU A 95 29.76 16.79 -68.80
N LEU A 96 29.08 17.44 -69.75
CA LEU A 96 27.91 18.26 -69.46
C LEU A 96 26.73 17.43 -68.93
N GLU A 97 26.51 16.25 -69.51
CA GLU A 97 25.49 15.31 -69.04
C GLU A 97 25.83 14.79 -67.64
N CYS A 98 27.09 14.39 -67.40
CA CYS A 98 27.59 13.99 -66.09
C CYS A 98 27.40 15.09 -65.03
N ARG A 99 27.71 16.34 -65.39
CA ARG A 99 27.48 17.50 -64.51
C ARG A 99 26.00 17.65 -64.17
N ASN A 100 25.11 17.57 -65.16
CA ASN A 100 23.67 17.70 -64.93
C ASN A 100 23.15 16.59 -64.01
N LEU A 101 23.61 15.35 -64.20
CA LEU A 101 23.27 14.21 -63.35
C LEU A 101 23.72 14.43 -61.90
N LEU A 102 24.97 14.85 -61.71
CA LEU A 102 25.51 15.19 -60.38
C LEU A 102 24.71 16.31 -59.71
N GLU A 103 24.30 17.33 -60.47
CA GLU A 103 23.50 18.42 -59.94
C GLU A 103 22.09 17.96 -59.53
N GLN A 104 21.49 17.04 -60.29
CA GLN A 104 20.22 16.41 -59.93
C GLN A 104 20.34 15.55 -58.67
N GLN A 105 21.40 14.73 -58.56
CA GLN A 105 21.67 13.94 -57.36
C GLN A 105 21.87 14.83 -56.13
N LYS A 106 22.61 15.93 -56.27
CA LYS A 106 22.79 16.92 -55.20
C LYS A 106 21.45 17.49 -54.72
N ARG A 107 20.52 17.81 -55.64
CA ARG A 107 19.19 18.31 -55.26
C ARG A 107 18.33 17.24 -54.58
N SER A 108 18.40 15.99 -55.03
CA SER A 108 17.70 14.86 -54.38
C SER A 108 18.19 14.65 -52.95
N LEU A 109 19.51 14.51 -52.78
CA LEU A 109 20.14 14.30 -51.47
C LEU A 109 19.88 15.48 -50.52
N ALA A 110 19.88 16.72 -51.02
CA ALA A 110 19.53 17.88 -50.21
C ALA A 110 18.07 17.83 -49.71
N SER A 111 17.15 17.35 -50.54
CA SER A 111 15.73 17.20 -50.19
C SER A 111 15.54 16.07 -49.17
N GLU A 112 16.16 14.92 -49.40
CA GLU A 112 16.15 13.78 -48.46
C GLU A 112 16.76 14.16 -47.10
N LEU A 113 17.87 14.90 -47.08
CA LEU A 113 18.48 15.41 -45.85
C LEU A 113 17.54 16.36 -45.11
N ALA A 114 16.82 17.24 -45.81
CA ALA A 114 15.86 18.15 -45.19
C ALA A 114 14.69 17.37 -44.56
N VAL A 115 14.16 16.35 -45.24
CA VAL A 115 13.12 15.47 -44.72
C VAL A 115 13.62 14.68 -43.51
N ALA A 116 14.82 14.10 -43.57
CA ALA A 116 15.42 13.36 -42.46
C ALA A 116 15.64 14.26 -41.24
N LYS A 117 16.09 15.52 -41.44
CA LYS A 117 16.22 16.51 -40.36
C LYS A 117 14.86 16.87 -39.75
N ALA A 118 13.84 17.09 -40.58
CA ALA A 118 12.49 17.35 -40.09
C ALA A 118 11.94 16.15 -39.28
N SER A 119 12.09 14.93 -39.80
CA SER A 119 11.68 13.69 -39.13
C SER A 119 12.43 13.48 -37.80
N SER A 120 13.75 13.73 -37.78
CA SER A 120 14.55 13.65 -36.56
C SER A 120 14.12 14.68 -35.53
N SER A 121 13.84 15.92 -35.94
CA SER A 121 13.33 16.96 -35.02
C SER A 121 11.95 16.63 -34.48
N GLN A 122 11.11 15.97 -35.28
CA GLN A 122 9.77 15.55 -34.86
C GLN A 122 9.87 14.40 -33.86
N PHE A 123 10.74 13.42 -34.12
CA PHE A 123 11.02 12.33 -33.19
C PHE A 123 11.49 12.83 -31.82
N GLU A 124 12.40 13.82 -31.78
CA GLU A 124 12.87 14.37 -30.51
C GLU A 124 11.72 15.04 -29.72
N LYS A 125 10.84 15.79 -30.39
CA LYS A 125 9.65 16.38 -29.75
C LYS A 125 8.68 15.32 -29.22
N ASP A 126 8.49 14.23 -29.96
CA ASP A 126 7.60 13.14 -29.54
C ASP A 126 8.20 12.38 -28.35
N LYS A 127 9.51 12.21 -28.32
CA LYS A 127 10.25 11.68 -27.17
C LYS A 127 10.11 12.59 -25.95
N GLU A 128 10.32 13.91 -26.09
CA GLU A 128 10.14 14.88 -24.99
C GLU A 128 8.72 14.82 -24.43
N ARG A 129 7.70 14.77 -25.30
CA ARG A 129 6.30 14.61 -24.89
C ARG A 129 6.07 13.32 -24.11
N LEU A 130 6.65 12.21 -24.57
CA LEU A 130 6.54 10.92 -23.90
C LEU A 130 7.22 10.95 -22.53
N GLU A 131 8.41 11.54 -22.42
CA GLU A 131 9.12 11.72 -21.16
C GLU A 131 8.34 12.62 -20.17
N CYS A 132 7.71 13.69 -20.66
CA CYS A 132 6.79 14.51 -19.85
C CYS A 132 5.59 13.70 -19.35
N CYS A 133 4.93 12.94 -20.22
CA CYS A 133 3.81 12.07 -19.84
C CYS A 133 4.22 11.05 -18.76
N PHE A 134 5.37 10.40 -18.93
CA PHE A 134 5.88 9.47 -17.93
C PHE A 134 6.20 10.16 -16.60
N SER A 135 6.80 11.35 -16.65
CA SER A 135 7.10 12.13 -15.45
C SER A 135 5.84 12.53 -14.69
N GLU A 136 4.79 12.94 -15.40
CA GLU A 136 3.49 13.27 -14.80
C GLU A 136 2.82 12.04 -14.18
N GLN A 137 2.83 10.90 -14.88
CA GLN A 137 2.30 9.64 -14.35
C GLN A 137 3.07 9.15 -13.13
N LEU A 138 4.40 9.23 -13.14
CA LEU A 138 5.23 8.89 -11.97
C LEU A 138 4.96 9.83 -10.80
N SER A 139 4.81 11.14 -11.07
CA SER A 139 4.46 12.12 -10.05
C SER A 139 3.10 11.80 -9.43
N LYS A 140 2.09 11.49 -10.25
CA LYS A 140 0.76 11.13 -9.77
C LYS A 140 0.77 9.83 -8.98
N SER A 141 1.44 8.79 -9.49
CA SER A 141 1.58 7.52 -8.78
C SER A 141 2.30 7.68 -7.44
N SER A 142 3.35 8.51 -7.39
CA SER A 142 4.05 8.82 -6.15
C SER A 142 3.16 9.55 -5.13
N GLU A 143 2.29 10.45 -5.61
CA GLU A 143 1.32 11.13 -4.77
C GLU A 143 0.30 10.15 -4.17
N GLU A 144 -0.29 9.29 -5.00
CA GLU A 144 -1.24 8.26 -4.58
C GLU A 144 -0.61 7.30 -3.56
N ILE A 145 0.65 6.90 -3.75
CA ILE A 145 1.39 6.09 -2.77
C ILE A 145 1.51 6.81 -1.42
N ARG A 146 1.75 8.13 -1.42
CA ARG A 146 1.84 8.91 -0.18
C ARG A 146 0.48 9.02 0.51
N GLU A 147 -0.61 9.24 -0.23
CA GLU A 147 -1.97 9.27 0.31
C GLU A 147 -2.37 7.90 0.90
N LEU A 148 -2.06 6.81 0.20
CA LEU A 148 -2.33 5.45 0.69
C LEU A 148 -1.55 5.13 1.97
N LYS A 149 -0.30 5.59 2.09
CA LYS A 149 0.47 5.45 3.33
C LYS A 149 -0.20 6.20 4.48
N ALA A 150 -0.63 7.44 4.27
CA ALA A 150 -1.33 8.21 5.31
C ALA A 150 -2.64 7.53 5.76
N LEU A 151 -3.39 6.92 4.84
CA LEU A 151 -4.58 6.14 5.18
C LEU A 151 -4.24 4.87 5.96
N LEU A 152 -3.13 4.21 5.64
CA LEU A 152 -2.66 3.03 6.37
C LEU A 152 -2.28 3.41 7.82
N ASP A 153 -1.54 4.50 8.00
CA ASP A 153 -1.14 5.00 9.32
C ASP A 153 -2.39 5.32 10.17
N LYS A 154 -3.39 5.98 9.59
CA LYS A 154 -4.66 6.26 10.26
C LYS A 154 -5.44 4.99 10.62
N LYS A 155 -5.41 3.97 9.77
CA LYS A 155 -6.01 2.66 10.07
C LYS A 155 -5.30 1.99 11.24
N GLU A 156 -3.98 2.09 11.31
CA GLU A 156 -3.18 1.54 12.41
C GLU A 156 -3.46 2.27 13.73
N GLU A 157 -3.58 3.59 13.71
CA GLU A 157 -4.02 4.40 14.86
C GLU A 157 -5.40 3.94 15.37
N TYR A 158 -6.39 3.85 14.49
CA TYR A 158 -7.73 3.37 14.84
C TYR A 158 -7.73 1.94 15.40
N ALA A 159 -6.91 1.05 14.81
CA ALA A 159 -6.78 -0.31 15.32
C ALA A 159 -6.16 -0.31 16.74
N GLY A 160 -5.18 0.55 17.00
CA GLY A 160 -4.61 0.76 18.32
C GLY A 160 -5.65 1.25 19.34
N GLU A 161 -6.42 2.27 18.99
CA GLU A 161 -7.51 2.80 19.83
C GLU A 161 -8.57 1.73 20.12
N LEU A 162 -8.95 0.93 19.12
CA LEU A 162 -9.91 -0.15 19.28
C LEU A 162 -9.41 -1.22 20.25
N VAL A 163 -8.14 -1.61 20.16
CA VAL A 163 -7.52 -2.57 21.09
C VAL A 163 -7.49 -2.00 22.51
N GLN A 164 -7.13 -0.73 22.67
CA GLN A 164 -7.13 -0.07 23.97
C GLN A 164 -8.53 -0.03 24.60
N ASN A 165 -9.53 0.40 23.84
CA ASN A 165 -10.92 0.44 24.29
C ASN A 165 -11.45 -0.94 24.65
N LEU A 166 -11.18 -1.96 23.84
CA LEU A 166 -11.58 -3.33 24.14
C LEU A 166 -10.92 -3.86 25.41
N THR A 167 -9.63 -3.56 25.59
CA THR A 167 -8.88 -3.94 26.80
C THR A 167 -9.46 -3.28 28.05
N GLN A 168 -9.83 -2.00 27.95
CA GLN A 168 -10.47 -1.26 29.04
C GLN A 168 -11.84 -1.86 29.40
N VAL A 169 -12.70 -2.07 28.41
CA VAL A 169 -14.02 -2.68 28.61
C VAL A 169 -13.89 -4.10 29.20
N GLN A 170 -12.89 -4.87 28.77
CA GLN A 170 -12.62 -6.19 29.34
C GLN A 170 -12.19 -6.12 30.81
N ALA A 171 -11.38 -5.12 31.20
CA ALA A 171 -11.00 -4.89 32.59
C ALA A 171 -12.21 -4.48 33.45
N ASP A 172 -13.03 -3.56 32.96
CA ASP A 172 -14.24 -3.09 33.65
C ASP A 172 -15.25 -4.23 33.83
N LEU A 173 -15.43 -5.07 32.81
CA LEU A 173 -16.29 -6.25 32.90
C LEU A 173 -15.80 -7.25 33.94
N ARG A 174 -14.48 -7.47 34.04
CA ARG A 174 -13.90 -8.34 35.09
C ARG A 174 -14.17 -7.77 36.48
N ILE A 175 -13.94 -6.47 36.68
CA ILE A 175 -14.22 -5.78 37.94
C ILE A 175 -15.71 -5.93 38.31
N SER A 176 -16.61 -5.73 37.34
CA SER A 176 -18.04 -5.90 37.55
C SER A 176 -18.41 -7.35 37.89
N SER A 177 -17.82 -8.33 37.20
CA SER A 177 -18.05 -9.75 37.45
C SER A 177 -17.59 -10.17 38.85
N ASP A 178 -16.44 -9.67 39.30
CA ASP A 178 -15.93 -9.95 40.64
C ASP A 178 -16.82 -9.33 41.73
N LYS A 179 -17.36 -8.12 41.49
CA LYS A 179 -18.37 -7.50 42.38
C LYS A 179 -19.65 -8.33 42.47
N VAL A 180 -20.16 -8.82 41.34
CA VAL A 180 -21.35 -9.69 41.32
C VAL A 180 -21.08 -10.96 42.11
N ARG A 181 -19.93 -11.61 41.91
CA ARG A 181 -19.56 -12.83 42.65
C ARG A 181 -19.47 -12.58 44.16
N ALA A 182 -18.95 -11.43 44.59
CA ALA A 182 -18.91 -11.03 45.99
C ALA A 182 -20.31 -10.75 46.56
N LEU A 183 -21.21 -10.16 45.77
CA LEU A 183 -22.61 -9.97 46.17
C LEU A 183 -23.35 -11.30 46.27
N GLU A 184 -23.18 -12.22 45.31
CA GLU A 184 -23.75 -13.56 45.34
C GLU A 184 -23.29 -14.35 46.57
N SER A 185 -22.01 -14.29 46.92
CA SER A 185 -21.51 -14.96 48.14
C SER A 185 -22.09 -14.33 49.41
N SER A 186 -22.23 -13.01 49.45
CA SER A 186 -22.87 -12.32 50.59
C SER A 186 -24.36 -12.67 50.70
N HIS A 187 -25.07 -12.79 49.58
CA HIS A 187 -26.47 -13.20 49.55
C HIS A 187 -26.62 -14.63 50.08
N ALA A 188 -25.81 -15.57 49.58
CA ALA A 188 -25.82 -16.95 50.07
C ALA A 188 -25.53 -17.03 51.58
N SER A 189 -24.62 -16.20 52.09
CA SER A 189 -24.36 -16.11 53.53
C SER A 189 -25.56 -15.56 54.31
N LEU A 190 -26.24 -14.54 53.78
CA LEU A 190 -27.41 -13.95 54.41
C LEU A 190 -28.61 -14.91 54.41
N GLU A 191 -28.80 -15.63 53.30
CA GLU A 191 -29.83 -16.67 53.14
C GLU A 191 -29.61 -17.80 54.15
N ALA A 192 -28.38 -18.32 54.28
CA ALA A 192 -28.05 -19.32 55.29
C ALA A 192 -28.28 -18.81 56.73
N SER A 193 -27.97 -17.54 57.00
CA SER A 193 -28.25 -16.91 58.30
C SER A 193 -29.75 -16.79 58.58
N LEU A 194 -30.55 -16.46 57.56
CA LEU A 194 -32.01 -16.36 57.67
C LEU A 194 -32.62 -17.74 57.96
N ASP A 195 -32.19 -18.77 57.24
CA ASP A 195 -32.63 -20.15 57.45
C ASP A 195 -32.28 -20.65 58.87
N SER A 196 -31.08 -20.32 59.36
CA SER A 196 -30.66 -20.60 60.74
C SER A 196 -31.59 -19.92 61.76
N HIS A 197 -31.88 -18.64 61.58
CA HIS A 197 -32.76 -17.90 62.48
C HIS A 197 -34.21 -18.39 62.42
N LEU A 198 -34.69 -18.80 61.24
CA LEU A 198 -36.02 -19.43 61.10
C LEU A 198 -36.09 -20.76 61.85
N ALA A 199 -35.02 -21.57 61.79
CA ALA A 199 -34.92 -22.81 62.55
C ALA A 199 -34.90 -22.55 64.08
N GLU A 200 -34.10 -21.59 64.54
CA GLU A 200 -34.05 -21.18 65.95
C GLU A 200 -35.41 -20.68 66.45
N HIS A 201 -36.08 -19.83 65.68
CA HIS A 201 -37.42 -19.34 65.99
C HIS A 201 -38.44 -20.49 66.08
N GLN A 202 -38.35 -21.49 65.20
CA GLN A 202 -39.22 -22.66 65.25
C GLN A 202 -38.98 -23.51 66.50
N VAL A 203 -37.73 -23.63 66.96
CA VAL A 203 -37.39 -24.27 68.24
C VAL A 203 -38.00 -23.50 69.40
N LEU A 204 -37.77 -22.19 69.49
CA LEU A 204 -38.33 -21.34 70.55
C LEU A 204 -39.86 -21.38 70.60
N LYS A 205 -40.52 -21.43 69.44
CA LYS A 205 -41.98 -21.60 69.35
C LYS A 205 -42.43 -22.93 69.94
N ASN A 206 -41.69 -24.02 69.71
CA ASN A 206 -41.99 -25.32 70.29
C ASN A 206 -41.76 -25.34 71.81
N ASP A 207 -40.68 -24.70 72.28
CA ASP A 207 -40.39 -24.56 73.71
C ASP A 207 -41.48 -23.74 74.41
N LEU A 208 -41.91 -22.62 73.83
CA LEU A 208 -43.02 -21.82 74.36
C LEU A 208 -44.29 -22.66 74.54
N ALA A 209 -44.65 -23.46 73.52
CA ALA A 209 -45.81 -24.35 73.59
C ALA A 209 -45.64 -25.49 74.62
N MET A 210 -44.41 -25.88 74.94
CA MET A 210 -44.12 -26.82 76.03
C MET A 210 -44.36 -26.15 77.38
N TRP A 211 -43.76 -24.98 77.60
CA TRP A 211 -43.93 -24.19 78.82
C TRP A 211 -45.40 -23.84 79.09
N GLU A 212 -46.16 -23.48 78.06
CA GLU A 212 -47.60 -23.20 78.17
C GLU A 212 -48.39 -24.41 78.69
N ARG A 213 -48.11 -25.61 78.17
CA ARG A 213 -48.70 -26.87 78.68
C ARG A 213 -48.26 -27.21 80.10
N GLU A 214 -46.99 -27.03 80.42
CA GLU A 214 -46.48 -27.27 81.77
C GLU A 214 -47.11 -26.32 82.79
N TYR A 215 -47.32 -25.06 82.39
CA TYR A 215 -48.01 -24.07 83.21
C TYR A 215 -49.48 -24.44 83.40
N GLU A 216 -50.19 -24.84 82.34
CA GLU A 216 -51.59 -25.31 82.41
C GLU A 216 -51.74 -26.53 83.34
N LEU A 217 -50.80 -27.48 83.29
CA LEU A 217 -50.77 -28.63 84.20
C LEU A 217 -50.43 -28.23 85.65
N LEU A 218 -49.55 -27.25 85.83
CA LEU A 218 -49.23 -26.71 87.16
C LEU A 218 -50.43 -25.98 87.76
N GLU A 219 -51.16 -25.22 86.95
CA GLU A 219 -52.42 -24.55 87.33
C GLU A 219 -53.50 -25.57 87.71
N GLU A 220 -53.64 -26.70 86.98
CA GLU A 220 -54.53 -27.81 87.37
C GLU A 220 -54.08 -28.45 88.71
N LYS A 221 -52.78 -28.64 88.91
CA LYS A 221 -52.25 -29.28 90.12
C LYS A 221 -52.35 -28.40 91.36
N PHE A 222 -52.17 -27.09 91.20
CA PHE A 222 -52.59 -26.14 92.22
C PHE A 222 -54.09 -25.96 92.06
N ASP A 223 -54.86 -26.93 92.57
CA ASP A 223 -56.26 -26.71 92.92
C ASP A 223 -56.31 -25.51 93.89
N LEU A 224 -56.30 -24.30 93.33
CA LEU A 224 -56.40 -23.05 94.06
C LEU A 224 -57.68 -23.07 94.89
N GLU A 225 -58.66 -23.83 94.41
CA GLU A 225 -59.93 -24.19 95.03
C GLU A 225 -59.78 -25.04 96.30
N VAL A 226 -58.83 -25.99 96.36
CA VAL A 226 -58.55 -26.74 97.60
C VAL A 226 -57.88 -25.85 98.64
N SER A 227 -57.00 -24.93 98.23
CA SER A 227 -56.40 -23.94 99.14
C SER A 227 -57.45 -22.95 99.66
N TRP A 228 -58.38 -22.50 98.82
CA TRP A 228 -59.46 -21.60 99.24
C TRP A 228 -60.51 -22.28 100.12
N ALA A 229 -60.92 -23.51 99.81
CA ALA A 229 -61.84 -24.30 100.62
C ALA A 229 -61.21 -24.69 101.97
N PHE A 230 -59.93 -25.07 101.98
CA PHE A 230 -59.18 -25.34 103.22
C PHE A 230 -59.02 -24.07 104.07
N LEU A 231 -58.67 -22.93 103.48
CA LEU A 231 -58.56 -21.65 104.19
C LEU A 231 -59.92 -21.15 104.71
N ASN A 232 -61.00 -21.28 103.93
CA ASN A 232 -62.36 -20.97 104.38
C ASN A 232 -62.82 -21.89 105.50
N SER A 233 -62.60 -23.20 105.38
CA SER A 233 -62.89 -24.18 106.44
C SER A 233 -62.15 -23.84 107.72
N ARG A 234 -60.87 -23.44 107.63
CA ARG A 234 -60.08 -23.02 108.79
C ARG A 234 -60.54 -21.69 109.40
N ARG A 235 -60.99 -20.74 108.58
CA ARG A 235 -61.68 -19.52 109.04
C ARG A 235 -62.99 -19.84 109.74
N ASP A 236 -63.79 -20.74 109.17
CA ASP A 236 -65.10 -21.11 109.71
C ASP A 236 -64.96 -21.88 111.02
N ALA A 237 -63.99 -22.79 111.13
CA ALA A 237 -63.65 -23.47 112.39
C ALA A 237 -63.18 -22.48 113.49
N LEU A 238 -62.43 -21.43 113.11
CA LEU A 238 -62.05 -20.38 114.05
C LEU A 238 -63.25 -19.54 114.50
N MET A 239 -64.18 -19.27 113.59
CA MET A 239 -65.43 -18.56 113.90
C MET A 239 -66.32 -19.42 114.82
N GLU A 240 -66.46 -20.71 114.54
CA GLU A 240 -67.23 -21.67 115.35
C GLU A 240 -66.63 -21.86 116.74
N ALA A 241 -65.31 -21.99 116.86
CA ALA A 241 -64.62 -22.01 118.16
C ALA A 241 -64.82 -20.71 118.97
N SER A 242 -65.02 -19.56 118.30
CA SER A 242 -65.36 -18.30 118.95
C SER A 242 -66.85 -18.19 119.34
N GLN A 243 -67.71 -19.03 118.76
CA GLN A 243 -69.16 -19.03 118.94
C GLN A 243 -69.62 -20.10 119.94
N GLU A 244 -68.86 -21.20 120.08
CA GLU A 244 -69.07 -22.26 121.06
C GLU A 244 -68.60 -21.83 122.45
N ASN A 245 -69.16 -20.71 122.96
CA ASN A 245 -69.10 -20.26 124.36
C ASN A 245 -67.76 -20.50 125.08
N PHE A 246 -66.65 -20.40 124.35
CA PHE A 246 -65.30 -20.46 124.89
C PHE A 246 -65.06 -19.10 125.51
N ASP A 247 -65.59 -18.93 126.71
CA ASP A 247 -65.28 -17.77 127.53
C ASP A 247 -63.79 -17.90 127.88
N LEU A 248 -62.96 -17.32 127.01
CA LEU A 248 -61.53 -17.28 127.14
C LEU A 248 -61.14 -16.74 128.51
N ASN A 249 -61.93 -15.85 129.12
CA ASN A 249 -61.71 -15.37 130.49
C ASN A 249 -62.03 -16.42 131.56
N SER A 250 -63.09 -17.23 131.40
CA SER A 250 -63.39 -18.37 132.28
C SER A 250 -62.32 -19.47 132.17
N GLU A 251 -61.86 -19.79 130.97
CA GLU A 251 -60.78 -20.76 130.78
C GLU A 251 -59.42 -20.21 131.25
N LEU A 252 -59.13 -18.92 131.04
CA LEU A 252 -57.96 -18.27 131.67
C LEU A 252 -58.05 -18.27 133.20
N ALA A 253 -59.25 -18.07 133.78
CA ALA A 253 -59.45 -18.09 135.22
C ALA A 253 -59.23 -19.49 135.78
N LYS A 254 -59.71 -20.55 135.11
CA LYS A 254 -59.39 -21.95 135.47
C LYS A 254 -57.91 -22.26 135.35
N VAL A 255 -57.26 -21.78 134.29
CA VAL A 255 -55.80 -21.96 134.11
C VAL A 255 -55.02 -21.18 135.17
N LEU A 256 -55.41 -19.95 135.51
CA LEU A 256 -54.79 -19.14 136.56
C LEU A 256 -55.00 -19.75 137.96
N GLU A 257 -56.20 -20.25 138.28
CA GLU A 257 -56.47 -20.98 139.52
C GLU A 257 -55.63 -22.27 139.60
N THR A 258 -55.50 -22.99 138.48
CA THR A 258 -54.65 -24.20 138.39
C THR A 258 -53.17 -23.85 138.53
N ILE A 259 -52.73 -22.72 137.97
CA ILE A 259 -51.36 -22.22 138.12
C ILE A 259 -51.11 -21.78 139.58
N GLU A 260 -52.04 -21.09 140.24
CA GLU A 260 -51.90 -20.68 141.65
C GLU A 260 -51.89 -21.89 142.60
N ARG A 261 -52.70 -22.92 142.31
CA ARG A 261 -52.71 -24.19 143.05
C ARG A 261 -51.46 -25.05 142.80
N THR A 262 -50.82 -24.92 141.64
CA THR A 262 -49.57 -25.64 141.29
C THR A 262 -48.29 -24.84 141.60
N GLN A 263 -48.41 -23.60 142.08
CA GLN A 263 -47.31 -22.75 142.55
C GLN A 263 -46.99 -22.87 144.06
N GLN A 264 -47.50 -23.91 144.76
CA GLN A 264 -46.85 -24.36 146.01
C GLN A 264 -45.48 -25.00 145.70
N PRO A 265 -44.41 -24.71 146.47
CA PRO A 265 -43.06 -24.83 145.97
C PRO A 265 -42.57 -26.29 145.97
N LEU A 266 -42.34 -26.87 144.79
CA LEU A 266 -41.41 -27.98 144.62
C LEU A 266 -40.09 -27.46 144.01
N ASN A 267 -39.04 -27.49 144.82
CA ASN A 267 -37.67 -27.13 144.51
C ASN A 267 -37.03 -28.08 143.48
N PHE A 268 -36.58 -27.51 142.34
CA PHE A 268 -35.36 -27.75 141.52
C PHE A 268 -34.86 -29.20 141.19
N PRO A 269 -33.91 -29.44 140.24
CA PRO A 269 -33.22 -28.53 139.31
C PRO A 269 -33.25 -28.95 137.81
N SER A 270 -32.97 -27.99 136.92
CA SER A 270 -32.69 -28.22 135.49
C SER A 270 -31.23 -28.66 135.25
N PRO A 271 -30.94 -29.50 134.24
CA PRO A 271 -29.59 -29.66 133.73
C PRO A 271 -29.38 -28.86 132.44
N ALA A 272 -28.28 -28.11 132.47
CA ALA A 272 -27.63 -27.48 131.34
C ALA A 272 -26.58 -28.43 130.71
N ILE A 273 -25.96 -27.95 129.61
CA ILE A 273 -24.63 -28.36 129.07
C ILE A 273 -24.73 -29.60 128.13
N GLU A 274 -24.16 -29.69 126.92
CA GLU A 274 -22.80 -29.39 126.45
C GLU A 274 -22.73 -29.47 124.89
N ALA A 275 -22.08 -28.51 124.22
CA ALA A 275 -21.25 -28.76 123.01
C ALA A 275 -19.83 -29.16 123.51
N PRO A 276 -18.75 -29.51 122.74
CA PRO A 276 -18.41 -29.07 121.36
C PRO A 276 -17.38 -29.98 120.56
N VAL A 277 -16.77 -29.40 119.49
CA VAL A 277 -15.40 -29.66 118.90
C VAL A 277 -15.22 -30.88 117.95
N ALA A 278 -14.53 -30.87 116.79
CA ALA A 278 -13.20 -30.33 116.37
C ALA A 278 -13.11 -30.13 114.82
N LYS A 279 -12.59 -29.01 114.26
CA LYS A 279 -11.20 -28.70 113.76
C LYS A 279 -10.66 -29.63 112.64
N GLU A 280 -10.52 -29.20 111.36
CA GLU A 280 -9.41 -28.46 110.65
C GLU A 280 -8.14 -29.33 110.36
N PRO A 281 -7.19 -29.00 109.42
CA PRO A 281 -7.19 -28.11 108.22
C PRO A 281 -6.24 -28.50 107.01
N VAL A 282 -6.24 -27.63 105.97
CA VAL A 282 -5.12 -27.12 105.09
C VAL A 282 -4.46 -27.99 103.98
N ASN A 283 -4.49 -27.50 102.73
CA ASN A 283 -3.27 -27.07 102.00
C ASN A 283 -3.59 -26.12 100.81
N ASP A 284 -2.95 -24.95 100.83
CA ASP A 284 -2.86 -23.95 99.75
C ASP A 284 -1.47 -24.07 99.08
N GLU A 285 -1.40 -23.97 97.75
CA GLU A 285 -0.20 -23.42 97.09
C GLU A 285 -0.55 -22.77 95.74
N ALA A 286 -0.02 -21.55 95.54
CA ALA A 286 -0.37 -20.59 94.51
C ALA A 286 0.47 -20.74 93.23
N VAL A 287 -0.13 -20.49 92.06
CA VAL A 287 0.61 -20.17 90.81
C VAL A 287 -0.06 -19.00 90.07
N VAL A 288 0.59 -17.85 90.24
CA VAL A 288 0.86 -16.71 89.34
C VAL A 288 -0.09 -16.39 88.16
N VAL A 289 -0.57 -15.14 88.22
CA VAL A 289 -1.29 -14.35 87.23
C VAL A 289 -0.34 -13.76 86.16
N ALA A 290 -0.75 -13.79 84.90
CA ALA A 290 -0.33 -12.83 83.87
C ALA A 290 -1.51 -12.56 82.92
N VAL A 291 -1.98 -11.31 82.92
CA VAL A 291 -2.99 -10.76 82.02
C VAL A 291 -2.26 -9.72 81.17
N GLU A 292 -2.17 -9.95 79.86
CA GLU A 292 -1.70 -8.95 78.91
C GLU A 292 -2.89 -8.08 78.47
N VAL A 293 -2.72 -6.78 78.66
CA VAL A 293 -3.55 -5.70 78.13
C VAL A 293 -2.79 -5.16 76.94
N GLU A 294 -3.35 -5.26 75.73
CA GLU A 294 -2.77 -4.61 74.54
C GLU A 294 -3.70 -3.49 74.06
N ASP A 295 -3.08 -2.31 73.94
CA ASP A 295 -3.65 -1.00 73.71
C ASP A 295 -4.33 -0.85 72.35
N VAL A 296 -5.51 -0.22 72.39
CA VAL A 296 -6.21 0.33 71.24
C VAL A 296 -5.57 1.68 70.88
N ALA A 297 -4.93 1.76 69.72
CA ALA A 297 -4.48 3.01 69.11
C ALA A 297 -5.47 3.47 68.03
N ILE A 298 -6.00 4.68 68.21
CA ILE A 298 -6.83 5.43 67.25
C ILE A 298 -5.92 6.25 66.31
N PRO A 299 -6.31 6.47 65.04
CA PRO A 299 -6.05 7.75 64.41
C PRO A 299 -7.36 8.47 64.01
N ALA A 300 -7.40 9.76 64.30
CA ALA A 300 -8.48 10.70 64.01
C ALA A 300 -8.60 11.02 62.50
N PRO A 301 -9.76 11.51 62.01
CA PRO A 301 -9.84 12.23 60.75
C PRO A 301 -10.02 13.75 60.99
N GLU A 302 -9.17 14.55 60.36
CA GLU A 302 -9.34 16.01 60.19
C GLU A 302 -9.71 16.35 58.73
N GLY A 303 -10.61 17.32 58.56
CA GLY A 303 -10.77 18.21 57.39
C GLY A 303 -11.54 17.65 56.19
N GLU A 304 -12.76 18.11 55.87
CA GLU A 304 -13.09 19.33 55.08
C GLU A 304 -12.67 19.20 53.59
N ILE A 305 -13.47 19.42 52.53
CA ILE A 305 -14.49 20.43 52.22
C ILE A 305 -15.22 20.08 50.89
N SER A 306 -16.48 20.55 50.76
CA SER A 306 -17.11 21.22 49.59
C SER A 306 -17.20 20.52 48.21
N THR A 307 -18.38 20.31 47.60
CA THR A 307 -19.30 21.27 46.93
C THR A 307 -19.27 21.08 45.40
N THR A 308 -20.47 20.97 44.82
CA THR A 308 -20.98 21.26 43.45
C THR A 308 -21.63 20.05 42.77
N GLN A 309 -22.96 19.97 42.61
CA GLN A 309 -23.92 20.70 41.75
C GLN A 309 -24.20 19.96 40.41
N SER A 310 -25.44 19.47 40.25
CA SER A 310 -26.26 19.35 39.00
C SER A 310 -25.68 18.50 37.82
N MET A 311 -26.43 17.95 36.86
CA MET A 311 -27.76 18.19 36.30
C MET A 311 -28.18 16.97 35.45
N GLU A 312 -29.47 16.90 35.13
CA GLU A 312 -30.19 15.91 34.30
C GLU A 312 -29.62 15.70 32.88
N ALA A 313 -29.93 14.54 32.27
CA ALA A 313 -30.68 14.49 30.99
C ALA A 313 -30.97 13.03 30.59
N GLU A 314 -32.26 12.74 30.42
CA GLU A 314 -32.78 11.60 29.66
C GLU A 314 -32.52 11.78 28.17
N THR A 315 -32.21 10.72 27.42
CA THR A 315 -32.74 10.56 26.05
C THR A 315 -32.74 9.09 25.64
N SER A 316 -33.90 8.66 25.14
CA SER A 316 -34.25 7.35 24.63
C SER A 316 -33.50 7.00 23.33
N VAL A 317 -33.12 5.74 23.14
CA VAL A 317 -32.62 5.21 21.85
C VAL A 317 -33.58 4.14 21.32
N THR A 318 -34.10 4.42 20.13
CA THR A 318 -35.00 3.59 19.33
C THR A 318 -34.23 2.44 18.67
N LEU A 319 -34.70 1.20 18.83
CA LEU A 319 -34.16 0.02 18.14
C LEU A 319 -34.85 -0.17 16.78
N SER A 320 -34.07 -0.44 15.72
CA SER A 320 -34.53 -1.01 14.45
C SER A 320 -33.87 -2.38 14.24
N PRO A 321 -34.55 -3.37 13.63
CA PRO A 321 -34.08 -4.75 13.62
C PRO A 321 -33.16 -5.07 12.44
N LEU A 322 -32.24 -5.98 12.73
CA LEU A 322 -31.22 -6.59 11.89
C LEU A 322 -31.86 -7.53 10.84
N VAL A 323 -31.50 -7.35 9.56
CA VAL A 323 -31.85 -8.27 8.46
C VAL A 323 -30.62 -9.10 8.09
N GLU A 324 -30.72 -10.41 8.25
CA GLU A 324 -29.77 -11.41 7.74
C GLU A 324 -30.01 -11.69 6.24
N PRO A 325 -28.97 -11.91 5.43
CA PRO A 325 -29.13 -12.55 4.12
C PRO A 325 -28.72 -14.03 4.19
N ASN A 326 -29.70 -14.90 3.91
CA ASN A 326 -29.49 -16.30 3.60
C ASN A 326 -28.74 -16.45 2.26
N THR A 327 -27.67 -17.25 2.24
CA THR A 327 -27.07 -17.77 1.01
C THR A 327 -27.76 -19.08 0.63
N SER A 328 -28.37 -19.13 -0.55
CA SER A 328 -28.78 -20.38 -1.18
C SER A 328 -28.64 -20.25 -2.69
N SER A 329 -27.74 -21.05 -3.26
CA SER A 329 -27.59 -21.23 -4.71
C SER A 329 -28.75 -22.06 -5.25
N PRO A 330 -29.04 -21.94 -6.56
CA PRO A 330 -29.24 -23.17 -7.33
C PRO A 330 -28.52 -23.18 -8.69
N THR A 331 -28.05 -24.36 -9.02
CA THR A 331 -27.65 -24.83 -10.36
C THR A 331 -28.91 -25.24 -11.14
N GLU A 332 -29.11 -24.76 -12.36
CA GLU A 332 -30.00 -25.40 -13.34
C GLU A 332 -29.52 -25.15 -14.79
N ILE A 333 -29.74 -26.16 -15.63
CA ILE A 333 -29.07 -26.45 -16.90
C ILE A 333 -29.99 -26.14 -18.12
N ALA A 334 -29.39 -25.47 -19.13
CA ALA A 334 -29.64 -25.55 -20.59
C ALA A 334 -30.88 -24.85 -21.22
N PRO A 335 -31.00 -24.81 -22.57
CA PRO A 335 -30.13 -24.12 -23.55
C PRO A 335 -30.94 -23.33 -24.61
N VAL A 336 -30.39 -22.30 -25.27
CA VAL A 336 -30.96 -21.79 -26.54
C VAL A 336 -29.86 -21.36 -27.51
N ALA A 337 -29.98 -21.87 -28.73
CA ALA A 337 -29.14 -21.71 -29.89
C ALA A 337 -29.43 -20.41 -30.68
N ALA A 338 -28.40 -19.87 -31.33
CA ALA A 338 -28.38 -19.27 -32.69
C ALA A 338 -27.01 -18.58 -32.86
N SER A 339 -26.03 -19.18 -33.54
CA SER A 339 -25.83 -19.17 -35.01
C SER A 339 -25.41 -17.80 -35.56
N SER A 340 -24.11 -17.61 -35.82
CA SER A 340 -23.59 -17.08 -37.09
C SER A 340 -22.08 -17.32 -37.21
N GLU A 341 -21.78 -18.32 -38.01
CA GLU A 341 -20.59 -18.59 -38.83
C GLU A 341 -19.74 -17.39 -39.25
N VAL A 342 -18.40 -17.48 -39.09
CA VAL A 342 -17.39 -17.33 -40.16
C VAL A 342 -16.13 -18.12 -39.77
N ALA A 343 -15.72 -18.99 -40.69
CA ALA A 343 -14.55 -19.86 -40.63
C ALA A 343 -13.25 -19.14 -40.99
N THR A 344 -12.12 -19.50 -40.34
CA THR A 344 -10.83 -19.70 -41.04
C THR A 344 -9.86 -20.55 -40.22
N VAL A 345 -9.70 -21.80 -40.66
CA VAL A 345 -8.44 -22.55 -40.85
C VAL A 345 -7.38 -22.51 -39.74
N LEU A 346 -7.29 -23.61 -38.98
CA LEU A 346 -6.05 -24.01 -38.29
C LEU A 346 -5.16 -24.80 -39.26
N VAL A 347 -4.04 -24.21 -39.68
CA VAL A 347 -2.94 -24.96 -40.28
C VAL A 347 -2.03 -25.43 -39.14
N ALA A 348 -2.08 -26.73 -38.87
CA ALA A 348 -1.01 -27.44 -38.21
C ALA A 348 0.11 -27.72 -39.24
N VAL A 349 1.34 -27.36 -38.93
CA VAL A 349 2.54 -27.94 -39.56
C VAL A 349 3.51 -28.31 -38.44
N SER A 350 3.78 -29.62 -38.37
CA SER A 350 4.81 -30.24 -37.55
C SER A 350 6.13 -30.26 -38.30
N GLU A 351 7.21 -30.20 -37.50
CA GLU A 351 8.57 -30.73 -37.72
C GLU A 351 9.49 -30.14 -38.80
N GLY A 352 10.69 -29.77 -38.33
CA GLY A 352 11.81 -29.31 -39.13
C GLY A 352 13.06 -29.11 -38.28
N GLU A 353 13.61 -30.23 -37.82
CA GLU A 353 14.91 -30.40 -37.17
C GLU A 353 16.04 -29.77 -38.01
N ILE A 354 16.76 -28.80 -37.46
CA ILE A 354 18.06 -28.36 -38.01
C ILE A 354 19.09 -28.24 -36.89
N ASN A 355 19.99 -29.23 -36.88
CA ASN A 355 21.26 -29.22 -36.17
C ASN A 355 22.14 -28.06 -36.69
N ILE A 356 22.56 -27.16 -35.79
CA ILE A 356 23.72 -26.29 -36.03
C ILE A 356 24.62 -26.36 -34.80
N THR A 357 25.65 -27.18 -34.94
CA THR A 357 26.88 -27.21 -34.13
C THR A 357 27.72 -25.96 -34.42
N THR A 358 28.03 -25.12 -33.42
CA THR A 358 29.20 -24.21 -33.41
C THR A 358 29.39 -23.73 -31.96
N SER A 359 30.26 -24.36 -31.17
CA SER A 359 31.70 -24.10 -31.00
C SER A 359 31.95 -23.47 -29.63
N ASP A 360 32.50 -24.29 -28.74
CA ASP A 360 33.11 -23.88 -27.48
C ASP A 360 34.21 -22.83 -27.72
N VAL A 361 34.21 -21.79 -26.88
CA VAL A 361 35.35 -20.90 -26.68
C VAL A 361 35.87 -21.15 -25.26
N PRO A 362 37.13 -21.58 -25.07
CA PRO A 362 37.68 -21.78 -23.75
C PRO A 362 38.25 -20.47 -23.18
N THR A 363 37.89 -20.18 -21.94
CA THR A 363 38.51 -19.16 -21.07
C THR A 363 39.93 -19.61 -20.68
N PRO A 364 40.98 -18.79 -20.85
CA PRO A 364 42.28 -19.08 -20.25
C PRO A 364 42.36 -18.55 -18.82
N SER A 365 42.49 -19.47 -17.86
CA SER A 365 43.02 -19.19 -16.53
C SER A 365 44.55 -19.27 -16.57
N VAL A 366 45.25 -18.16 -16.34
CA VAL A 366 46.66 -18.17 -15.86
C VAL A 366 46.88 -17.03 -14.87
N THR A 367 46.99 -17.44 -13.61
CA THR A 367 48.00 -17.08 -12.59
C THR A 367 48.86 -15.83 -12.81
N SER A 368 48.70 -14.85 -11.92
CA SER A 368 49.73 -14.31 -11.02
C SER A 368 49.09 -13.57 -9.85
#